data_AF-A0AAA9Z280-F1
#
_entry.id   AF-A0AAA9Z280-F1
#
_cell.length_a   1.000
_cell.length_b   1.000
_cell.length_c   1.000
_cell.angle_alpha   90.00
_cell.angle_beta   90.00
_cell.angle_gamma   90.00
#
_symmetry.space_group_name_H-M   'P 1'
#
loop_
_entity.id
_entity.type
_entity.pdbx_description
1 polymer ?
#
loop_
_entity_poly.entity_id
_entity_poly.type
_entity_poly.pdbx_seq_one_letter_code
_entity_poly.pdbx_strand_id
1 'polypeptide(L)' 'MGPEKLATCLHQLVVKIWETEQLPEEWKEGIICPIHKKGDKLMCENFRAITILSVGARGAVVHTFAS' A
#
# COMPACT_ATOMS: atom_id res chain seq x y z
N MET A 1 2.28 -24.92 4.72
CA MET A 1 0.96 -24.91 4.07
C MET A 1 1.16 -25.20 2.59
N GLY A 2 0.38 -26.12 2.00
CA GLY A 2 0.45 -26.40 0.57
C GLY A 2 -0.24 -25.31 -0.27
N PRO A 3 0.08 -25.19 -1.56
CA PRO A 3 -0.45 -24.15 -2.46
C PRO A 3 -1.99 -24.18 -2.56
N GLU A 4 -2.58 -25.38 -2.54
CA GLU A 4 -4.04 -25.62 -2.51
C GLU A 4 -4.74 -24.89 -1.35
N LYS A 5 -4.18 -25.00 -0.14
CA LYS A 5 -4.76 -24.36 1.06
C LYS A 5 -4.64 -22.83 0.97
N LEU A 6 -3.54 -22.32 0.41
CA LEU A 6 -3.36 -20.89 0.22
C LEU A 6 -4.38 -20.33 -0.78
N ALA A 7 -4.61 -21.03 -1.88
CA ALA A 7 -5.60 -20.64 -2.89
C ALA A 7 -7.01 -20.57 -2.29
N THR A 8 -7.40 -21.58 -1.50
CA THR A 8 -8.71 -21.59 -0.80
C THR A 8 -8.84 -20.42 0.18
N CYS A 9 -7.81 -20.16 1.00
CA CYS A 9 -7.85 -19.04 1.94
C CYS A 9 -7.94 -17.68 1.23
N LEU A 10 -7.21 -17.50 0.12
CA LEU A 10 -7.29 -16.27 -0.68
C LEU A 10 -8.66 -16.08 -1.32
N HIS A 11 -9.23 -17.15 -1.90
CA HIS A 11 -10.57 -17.10 -2.47
C HIS A 11 -11.62 -16.71 -1.42
N GLN A 12 -11.57 -17.32 -0.23
CA GLN A 12 -12.47 -16.98 0.87
C GLN A 12 -12.32 -15.53 1.32
N LEU A 13 -11.09 -15.03 1.41
CA LEU A 13 -10.82 -13.63 1.78
C LEU A 13 -11.41 -12.65 0.76
N VAL A 14 -11.20 -12.90 -0.55
CA VAL A 14 -11.72 -12.04 -1.63
C VAL A 14 -13.25 -12.03 -1.63
N VAL A 15 -13.89 -13.20 -1.51
CA VAL A 15 -15.36 -13.30 -1.43
C VAL A 15 -15.89 -12.50 -0.24
N LYS A 16 -15.26 -12.65 0.93
CA LYS A 16 -15.67 -11.91 2.14
C LYS A 16 -15.57 -10.40 1.94
N ILE A 17 -14.48 -9.90 1.36
CA ILE A 17 -14.32 -8.47 1.06
C ILE A 17 -15.40 -7.98 0.08
N TRP A 18 -15.74 -8.80 -0.92
CA TRP A 18 -16.77 -8.47 -1.90
C TRP A 18 -18.16 -8.36 -1.27
N GLU A 19 -18.51 -9.29 -0.38
CA GLU A 19 -19.82 -9.31 0.29
C GLU A 19 -19.98 -8.23 1.36
N THR A 20 -18.92 -7.92 2.11
CA THR A 20 -18.98 -6.94 3.19
C THR A 20 -18.63 -5.53 2.75
N GLU A 21 -18.05 -5.37 1.56
CA GLU A 21 -17.42 -4.13 1.06
C GLU A 21 -16.39 -3.53 2.04
N GLN A 22 -15.85 -4.36 2.95
CA GLN A 22 -14.89 -3.94 3.96
C GLN A 22 -13.51 -4.51 3.67
N LEU A 23 -12.53 -3.62 3.52
CA LEU A 23 -11.12 -3.98 3.46
C LEU A 23 -10.56 -4.21 4.88
N PRO A 24 -9.60 -5.14 5.05
CA PRO A 24 -8.83 -5.25 6.28
C PRO A 24 -8.20 -3.90 6.65
N GLU A 25 -8.16 -3.57 7.94
CA GLU A 25 -7.59 -2.30 8.44
C GLU A 25 -6.11 -2.18 8.05
N GLU A 26 -5.38 -3.29 8.06
CA GLU A 26 -3.96 -3.33 7.70
C GLU A 26 -3.71 -2.94 6.23
N TRP A 27 -4.73 -3.08 5.36
CA TRP A 27 -4.63 -2.67 3.95
C TRP A 27 -4.98 -1.20 3.74
N LYS A 28 -5.54 -0.54 4.75
CA LYS A 28 -5.81 0.90 4.76
C LYS A 28 -4.59 1.70 5.21
N GLU A 29 -3.63 1.05 5.84
CA GLU A 29 -2.37 1.66 6.25
C GLU A 29 -1.41 1.83 5.06
N GLY A 30 -0.90 3.04 4.89
CA GLY A 30 0.13 3.37 3.90
C GLY A 30 1.41 3.83 4.60
N ILE A 31 2.57 3.39 4.09
CA ILE A 31 3.86 3.86 4.58
C ILE A 31 4.21 5.14 3.83
N ILE A 32 4.36 6.26 4.54
CA ILE A 32 4.87 7.49 3.97
C ILE A 32 6.39 7.43 3.96
N CYS A 33 6.98 7.37 2.77
CA CYS A 33 8.42 7.42 2.58
C CYS A 33 8.82 8.79 2.01
N PRO A 34 9.58 9.60 2.76
CA PRO A 34 10.09 10.87 2.26
C PRO A 34 11.23 10.67 1.28
N ILE A 35 11.07 11.11 0.03
CA ILE A 35 12.16 11.16 -0.96
C ILE A 35 12.65 12.60 -1.10
N HIS A 36 13.95 12.80 -0.90
CA HIS A 36 14.57 14.11 -1.08
C HIS A 36 15.08 14.25 -2.52
N LYS A 37 14.69 15.34 -3.20
CA LYS A 37 15.33 15.79 -4.43
C LYS A 37 16.79 16.17 -4.15
N LYS A 38 17.63 16.16 -5.18
CA LYS A 38 19.02 16.62 -5.08
C LYS A 38 19.04 18.11 -4.72
N GLY A 39 19.68 18.47 -3.60
CA GLY A 39 19.69 19.83 -3.06
C GLY A 39 19.78 19.83 -1.53
N ASP A 40 19.51 20.98 -0.91
CA ASP A 40 19.46 21.10 0.55
C ASP A 40 18.22 20.36 1.12
N LYS A 41 18.46 19.51 2.13
CA LYS A 41 17.41 18.72 2.80
C LYS A 41 16.53 19.56 3.72
N LEU A 42 16.96 20.78 4.07
CA LEU A 42 16.19 21.70 4.91
C LEU A 42 15.17 22.54 4.12
N MET A 43 15.24 22.51 2.78
CA MET A 43 14.29 23.22 1.92
C MET A 43 13.06 22.35 1.64
N CYS A 44 11.87 22.81 2.05
CA CYS A 44 10.61 22.10 1.86
C CYS A 44 10.32 21.74 0.39
N GLU A 45 10.77 22.57 -0.56
CA GLU A 45 10.61 22.34 -2.01
C GLU A 45 11.35 21.10 -2.51
N ASN A 46 12.35 20.62 -1.76
CA ASN A 46 13.12 19.43 -2.06
C ASN A 46 12.50 18.16 -1.49
N PHE A 47 11.40 18.25 -0.75
CA PHE A 47 10.70 17.11 -0.20
C PHE A 47 9.63 16.59 -1.17
N ARG A 48 9.66 15.30 -1.48
CA ARG A 48 8.57 14.59 -2.17
C ARG A 48 8.10 13.47 -1.27
N ALA A 49 6.90 13.63 -0.71
CA ALA A 49 6.24 12.53 -0.01
C ALA A 49 5.74 11.51 -1.02
N ILE A 50 6.09 10.25 -0.81
CA ILE A 50 5.48 9.12 -1.51
C ILE A 50 4.74 8.29 -0.47
N THR A 51 3.49 7.96 -0.76
CA THR A 51 2.75 6.96 0.01
C THR A 51 2.84 5.63 -0.72
N ILE A 52 3.35 4.62 -0.02
CA ILE A 52 3.39 3.24 -0.48
C ILE A 52 2.19 2.53 0.16
N LEU A 53 1.21 2.17 -0.65
CA LEU A 53 0.06 1.37 -0.22
C LEU A 53 0.39 -0.12 -0.39
N SER A 54 0.27 -0.88 0.70
CA SER A 54 0.39 -2.33 0.67
C SER A 54 -0.95 -2.96 0.26
N VAL A 55 -1.22 -3.01 -1.05
CA VAL A 55 -2.36 -3.77 -1.56
C VAL A 55 -1.96 -5.24 -1.60
N GLY A 56 -2.76 -6.12 -0.99
CA GLY A 56 -2.43 -7.52 -0.64
C GLY A 56 -1.99 -8.48 -1.76
N ALA A 57 -1.69 -7.99 -2.97
CA ALA A 57 -1.14 -8.75 -4.08
C ALA A 57 0.13 -8.08 -4.62
N ARG A 58 1.30 -8.32 -3.98
CA ARG A 58 2.66 -7.96 -4.48
C ARG A 58 2.74 -6.65 -5.30
N GLY A 59 2.01 -5.62 -4.90
CA GLY A 59 1.81 -4.42 -5.69
C GLY A 59 1.79 -3.23 -4.76
N ALA A 60 2.92 -2.53 -4.70
CA ALA A 60 2.99 -1.22 -4.09
C ALA A 60 2.36 -0.20 -5.05
N VAL A 61 1.23 0.39 -4.68
CA VAL A 61 0.70 1.54 -5.41
C VAL A 61 1.38 2.78 -4.83
N VAL A 62 2.11 3.50 -5.68
CA VAL A 62 2.82 4.73 -5.34
C VAL A 62 1.91 5.91 -5.66
N HIS A 63 1.38 6.57 -4.63
CA HIS A 63 0.75 7.88 -4.79
C HIS A 63 1.76 8.97 -4.43
N THR A 64 1.98 9.90 -5.35
CA THR A 64 2.84 11.07 -5.14
C THR A 64 1.95 12.28 -4.91
N PHE A 65 2.11 12.94 -3.77
CA PHE A 65 1.54 14.27 -3.55
C PHE A 65 2.61 15.28 -3.94
N ALA A 66 2.40 16.01 -5.03
CA ALA A 66 3.16 17.24 -5.29
C ALA A 66 2.55 18.34 -4.42
N SER A 67 3.36 18.94 -3.54
CA SER A 67 3.01 20.24 -2.94
C SER A 67 3.16 21.35 -3.98
#